data_AF-A0A354UYP7-F1
#
_entry.id   AF-A0A354UYP7-F1
#
_cell.length_a   1.000
_cell.length_b   1.000
_cell.length_c   1.000
_cell.angle_alpha   90.00
_cell.angle_beta   90.00
_cell.angle_gamma   90.00
#
_symmetry.space_group_name_H-M   'P 1'
#
loop_
_entity.id
_entity.type
_entity.pdbx_description
1 polymer ?
#
loop_
_entity_poly.entity_id
_entity_poly.type
_entity_poly.pdbx_seq_one_letter_code
_entity_poly.pdbx_strand_id
1 'polypeptide(L)'
;MQGSLSMTIKSTTRATVVLASLLLPAMGLPMGAFAQTQTPTDAAPPTPAKPKAPVAKPISRADRVEKHIADLHAKLRITPAQQPEWDQFAQVMRENATSMNETMEQRRTGFASMNAADNMQSYAQIAEKHAQDMQKLATTFKALYGAMSDDQKKNADAVFREHGAHPRHGKVDR
;
A
#
# COMPACT_ATOMS: atom_id res chain seq x y z
N MET A 1 32.32 6.04 -38.03
CA MET A 1 32.94 6.62 -36.82
C MET A 1 31.95 6.44 -35.67
N GLN A 2 32.07 5.32 -34.96
CA GLN A 2 31.25 4.97 -33.80
C GLN A 2 32.22 4.91 -32.61
N GLY A 3 32.14 5.91 -31.73
CA GLY A 3 33.02 6.05 -30.58
C GLY A 3 32.61 5.11 -29.46
N SER A 4 33.44 4.10 -29.20
CA SER A 4 33.32 3.21 -28.05
C SER A 4 33.87 3.92 -26.81
N LEU A 5 33.00 4.29 -25.86
CA LEU A 5 33.43 4.73 -24.54
C LEU A 5 33.36 3.54 -23.57
N SER A 6 34.53 2.97 -23.30
CA SER A 6 34.75 2.01 -22.22
C SER A 6 34.68 2.75 -20.88
N MET A 7 33.69 2.42 -20.05
CA MET A 7 33.53 2.99 -18.71
C MET A 7 34.19 2.09 -17.67
N THR A 8 35.41 2.47 -17.27
CA THR A 8 36.17 1.82 -16.19
C THR A 8 35.67 2.31 -14.84
N ILE A 9 34.95 1.46 -14.09
CA ILE A 9 34.55 1.75 -12.70
C ILE A 9 35.60 1.15 -11.76
N LYS A 10 36.43 2.01 -11.16
CA LYS A 10 37.33 1.65 -10.06
C LYS A 10 36.50 1.48 -8.79
N SER A 11 36.34 0.24 -8.35
CA SER A 11 35.79 -0.12 -7.04
C SER A 11 36.79 0.22 -5.93
N THR A 12 36.40 1.05 -4.98
CA THR A 12 37.20 1.40 -3.79
C THR A 12 36.72 0.56 -2.61
N THR A 13 37.46 -0.50 -2.30
CA THR A 13 37.29 -1.33 -1.11
C THR A 13 37.94 -0.64 0.09
N ARG A 14 37.19 -0.47 1.19
CA ARG A 14 37.76 -0.24 2.51
C ARG A 14 37.42 -1.42 3.41
N ALA A 15 38.45 -2.18 3.73
CA ALA A 15 38.45 -3.25 4.72
C ALA A 15 38.61 -2.66 6.13
N THR A 16 37.88 -3.21 7.09
CA THR A 16 38.27 -3.23 8.50
C THR A 16 38.14 -4.66 9.03
N VAL A 17 39.04 -4.98 9.94
CA VAL A 17 39.56 -6.32 10.25
C VAL A 17 39.40 -6.56 11.76
N VAL A 18 38.93 -7.78 12.09
CA VAL A 18 39.23 -8.63 13.28
C VAL A 18 38.60 -8.27 14.63
N LEU A 19 37.86 -9.24 15.19
CA LEU A 19 38.33 -10.00 16.37
C LEU A 19 37.64 -11.37 16.48
N ALA A 20 38.44 -12.41 16.70
CA ALA A 20 38.07 -13.81 16.82
C ALA A 20 37.75 -14.20 18.27
N SER A 21 36.88 -15.19 18.47
CA SER A 21 36.84 -16.02 19.68
C SER A 21 36.23 -17.40 19.37
N LEU A 22 37.04 -18.45 19.54
CA LEU A 22 36.73 -19.88 19.73
C LEU A 22 35.90 -20.08 21.03
N LEU A 23 35.14 -21.16 21.35
CA LEU A 23 35.30 -22.62 21.19
C LEU A 23 33.96 -23.36 21.51
N LEU A 24 33.86 -24.59 20.97
CA LEU A 24 32.83 -25.68 20.97
C LEU A 24 32.32 -26.22 22.35
N PRO A 25 31.61 -27.38 22.44
CA PRO A 25 30.30 -27.87 21.90
C PRO A 25 29.41 -28.49 23.02
N ALA A 26 28.17 -28.99 22.74
CA ALA A 26 27.64 -30.26 23.31
C ALA A 26 26.15 -30.54 23.02
N MET A 27 25.98 -31.59 22.23
CA MET A 27 24.94 -32.64 22.18
C MET A 27 24.03 -32.84 23.42
N GLY A 28 22.74 -33.06 23.19
CA GLY A 28 21.82 -33.64 24.18
C GLY A 28 20.36 -33.74 23.70
N LEU A 29 19.99 -34.85 23.04
CA LEU A 29 18.61 -35.33 22.95
C LEU A 29 18.34 -36.27 24.14
N PRO A 30 17.14 -36.23 24.72
CA PRO A 30 16.52 -37.49 25.13
C PRO A 30 15.08 -37.60 24.61
N MET A 31 14.88 -38.64 23.81
CA MET A 31 13.61 -39.34 23.68
C MET A 31 13.28 -39.93 25.06
N GLY A 32 12.11 -39.60 25.62
CA GLY A 32 11.64 -40.14 26.89
C GLY A 32 10.13 -40.22 26.90
N ALA A 33 9.59 -41.37 26.49
CA ALA A 33 8.23 -41.76 26.75
C ALA A 33 8.24 -42.66 27.98
N PHE A 34 7.62 -42.23 29.09
CA PHE A 34 6.93 -43.10 30.06
C PHE A 34 5.92 -42.25 30.84
N ALA A 35 4.75 -42.84 31.04
CA ALA A 35 3.58 -42.25 31.66
C ALA A 35 3.85 -41.71 33.08
N GLN A 36 3.41 -40.47 33.34
CA GLN A 36 3.15 -40.01 34.70
C GLN A 36 1.65 -39.78 34.90
N THR A 37 1.18 -40.53 35.88
CA THR A 37 -0.06 -40.47 36.66
C THR A 37 -0.73 -39.10 36.72
N GLN A 38 -2.01 -39.11 36.42
CA GLN A 38 -2.94 -38.00 36.64
C GLN A 38 -3.13 -37.82 38.15
N THR A 39 -2.67 -36.71 38.71
CA THR A 39 -3.16 -36.21 40.00
C THR A 39 -4.40 -35.36 39.74
N PRO A 40 -5.50 -35.53 40.49
CA PRO A 40 -6.68 -34.68 40.36
C PRO A 40 -6.32 -33.31 40.93
N THR A 41 -6.05 -32.34 40.06
CA THR A 41 -5.93 -30.94 40.43
C THR A 41 -7.33 -30.33 40.49
N ASP A 42 -7.65 -29.75 41.64
CA ASP A 42 -8.84 -28.95 41.91
C ASP A 42 -9.20 -28.02 40.75
N ALA A 43 -10.50 -27.98 40.44
CA ALA A 43 -11.07 -27.11 39.42
C ALA A 43 -10.78 -25.63 39.73
N ALA A 44 -10.00 -24.99 38.87
CA ALA A 44 -9.88 -23.54 38.87
C ALA A 44 -11.24 -22.90 38.55
N PRO A 45 -11.63 -21.80 39.23
CA PRO A 45 -12.87 -21.09 38.91
C PRO A 45 -12.82 -20.54 37.47
N PRO A 46 -13.96 -20.53 36.75
CA PRO A 46 -14.00 -20.04 35.38
C PRO A 46 -13.64 -18.56 35.34
N THR A 47 -12.62 -18.22 34.56
CA THR A 47 -12.24 -16.83 34.30
C THR A 47 -13.40 -16.13 33.57
N PRO A 48 -13.87 -14.96 34.02
CA PRO A 48 -14.94 -14.25 33.34
C PRO A 48 -14.51 -13.87 31.92
N ALA A 49 -15.31 -14.27 30.93
CA ALA A 49 -15.08 -13.94 29.52
C ALA A 49 -15.04 -12.41 29.35
N LYS A 50 -13.94 -11.90 28.78
CA LYS A 50 -13.83 -10.48 28.41
C LYS A 50 -14.97 -10.12 27.45
N PRO A 51 -15.65 -8.97 27.63
CA PRO A 51 -16.67 -8.51 26.68
C PRO A 51 -16.06 -8.40 25.29
N LYS A 52 -16.70 -9.02 24.29
CA LYS A 52 -16.35 -8.81 22.88
C LYS A 52 -16.50 -7.32 22.59
N ALA A 53 -15.39 -6.66 22.24
CA ALA A 53 -15.40 -5.28 21.79
C ALA A 53 -16.42 -5.13 20.64
N PRO A 54 -17.19 -4.03 20.59
CA PRO A 54 -18.16 -3.82 19.53
C PRO A 54 -17.46 -3.85 18.17
N VAL A 55 -17.95 -4.70 17.27
CA VAL A 55 -17.46 -4.80 15.90
C VAL A 55 -17.79 -3.47 15.21
N ALA A 56 -16.76 -2.68 14.89
CA ALA A 56 -16.93 -1.45 14.13
C ALA A 56 -17.60 -1.76 12.78
N LYS A 57 -18.59 -0.94 12.38
CA LYS A 57 -19.28 -1.10 11.10
C LYS A 57 -18.25 -1.00 9.95
N PRO A 58 -18.36 -1.84 8.89
CA PRO A 58 -17.50 -1.73 7.72
C PRO A 58 -17.66 -0.35 7.07
N ILE A 59 -16.56 0.38 6.89
CA ILE A 59 -16.53 1.66 6.17
C ILE A 59 -16.79 1.39 4.68
N SER A 60 -17.76 2.08 4.07
CA SER A 60 -18.09 1.90 2.65
C SER A 60 -16.97 2.41 1.74
N ARG A 61 -16.99 2.03 0.45
CA ARG A 61 -16.01 2.55 -0.52
C ARG A 61 -16.13 4.07 -0.68
N ALA A 62 -17.36 4.59 -0.73
CA ALA A 62 -17.62 6.02 -0.81
C ALA A 62 -17.07 6.76 0.41
N ASP A 63 -17.29 6.24 1.62
CA ASP A 63 -16.76 6.85 2.85
C ASP A 63 -15.22 6.91 2.86
N ARG A 64 -14.55 5.89 2.31
CA ARG A 64 -13.09 5.91 2.17
C ARG A 64 -12.61 6.97 1.18
N VAL A 65 -13.35 7.17 0.08
CA VAL A 65 -13.05 8.22 -0.89
C VAL A 65 -13.23 9.59 -0.23
N GLU A 66 -14.36 9.86 0.40
CA GLU A 66 -14.58 11.15 1.08
C GLU A 66 -13.55 11.40 2.19
N LYS A 67 -13.19 10.37 2.96
CA LYS A 67 -12.12 10.47 3.94
C LYS A 67 -10.79 10.87 3.29
N HIS A 68 -10.42 10.23 2.17
CA HIS A 68 -9.20 10.55 1.47
C HIS A 68 -9.20 11.98 0.91
N ILE A 69 -10.33 12.42 0.35
CA ILE A 69 -10.53 13.78 -0.14
C ILE A 69 -10.34 14.78 1.01
N ALA A 70 -11.01 14.57 2.15
CA ALA A 70 -10.88 15.43 3.32
C ALA A 70 -9.45 15.46 3.87
N ASP A 71 -8.81 14.30 3.99
CA ASP A 71 -7.43 14.19 4.47
C ASP A 71 -6.46 14.94 3.52
N LEU A 72 -6.65 14.84 2.19
CA LEU A 72 -5.84 15.58 1.22
C LEU A 72 -6.10 17.09 1.26
N HIS A 73 -7.35 17.54 1.38
CA HIS A 73 -7.68 18.97 1.50
C HIS A 73 -6.92 19.61 2.66
N ALA A 74 -6.98 18.95 3.82
CA ALA A 74 -6.29 19.38 5.03
C ALA A 74 -4.77 19.37 4.86
N LYS A 75 -4.20 18.27 4.33
CA LYS A 75 -2.75 18.14 4.11
C LYS A 75 -2.21 19.18 3.14
N LEU A 76 -2.94 19.50 2.07
CA LEU A 76 -2.55 20.49 1.07
C LEU A 76 -2.83 21.93 1.53
N ARG A 77 -3.53 22.12 2.66
CA ARG A 77 -3.89 23.42 3.23
C ARG A 77 -4.61 24.29 2.19
N ILE A 78 -5.63 23.72 1.56
CA ILE A 78 -6.42 24.43 0.54
C ILE A 78 -7.06 25.68 1.15
N THR A 79 -6.94 26.79 0.45
CA THR A 79 -7.49 28.09 0.86
C THR A 79 -8.85 28.35 0.21
N PRO A 80 -9.66 29.30 0.72
CA PRO A 80 -10.93 29.66 0.07
C PRO A 80 -10.77 30.10 -1.40
N ALA A 81 -9.65 30.74 -1.73
CA ALA A 81 -9.36 31.17 -3.11
C ALA A 81 -9.07 29.99 -4.07
N GLN A 82 -8.68 28.83 -3.55
CA GLN A 82 -8.37 27.61 -4.31
C GLN A 82 -9.52 26.61 -4.31
N GLN A 83 -10.62 26.91 -3.60
CA GLN A 83 -11.75 26.01 -3.45
C GLN A 83 -12.36 25.61 -4.82
N PRO A 84 -12.50 26.50 -5.82
CA PRO A 84 -13.01 26.10 -7.14
C PRO A 84 -12.15 25.02 -7.80
N GLU A 85 -10.83 25.18 -7.82
CA GLU A 85 -9.90 24.19 -8.40
C GLU A 85 -9.88 22.90 -7.57
N TRP A 86 -9.98 23.01 -6.25
CA TRP A 86 -10.08 21.85 -5.36
C TRP A 86 -11.36 21.05 -5.62
N ASP A 87 -12.50 21.70 -5.77
CA ASP A 87 -13.78 21.02 -5.98
C ASP A 87 -13.77 20.23 -7.30
N GLN A 88 -13.14 20.77 -8.35
CA GLN A 88 -12.93 20.04 -9.61
C GLN A 88 -12.02 18.82 -9.43
N PHE A 89 -10.91 18.98 -8.69
CA PHE A 89 -10.01 17.87 -8.38
C PHE A 89 -10.71 16.79 -7.54
N ALA A 90 -11.47 17.18 -6.53
CA ALA A 90 -12.24 16.29 -5.67
C ALA A 90 -13.36 15.57 -6.42
N GLN A 91 -14.04 16.26 -7.32
CA GLN A 91 -15.05 15.65 -8.17
C GLN A 91 -14.45 14.55 -9.05
N VAL A 92 -13.31 14.80 -9.69
CA VAL A 92 -12.62 13.77 -10.49
C VAL A 92 -12.17 12.58 -9.63
N MET A 93 -11.73 12.80 -8.38
CA MET A 93 -11.43 11.68 -7.46
C MET A 93 -12.65 10.79 -7.22
N ARG A 94 -13.84 11.38 -7.01
CA ARG A 94 -15.09 10.63 -6.81
C ARG A 94 -15.51 9.88 -8.07
N GLU A 95 -15.50 10.56 -9.21
CA GLU A 95 -15.87 9.98 -10.50
C GLU A 95 -14.97 8.80 -10.86
N ASN A 96 -13.65 8.96 -10.69
CA ASN A 96 -12.69 7.89 -10.92
C ASN A 96 -12.94 6.68 -10.00
N ALA A 97 -13.26 6.93 -8.72
CA ALA A 97 -13.58 5.85 -7.78
C ALA A 97 -14.86 5.10 -8.17
N THR A 98 -15.91 5.81 -8.56
CA THR A 98 -17.15 5.22 -9.09
C THR A 98 -16.87 4.42 -10.36
N SER A 99 -16.12 4.99 -11.30
CA SER A 99 -15.87 4.37 -12.58
C SER A 99 -15.05 3.09 -12.46
N MET A 100 -14.01 3.08 -11.62
CA MET A 100 -13.25 1.87 -11.34
C MET A 100 -14.07 0.82 -10.57
N ASN A 101 -14.95 1.26 -9.67
CA ASN A 101 -15.86 0.37 -8.96
C ASN A 101 -16.82 -0.34 -9.94
N GLU A 102 -17.39 0.39 -10.90
CA GLU A 102 -18.26 -0.16 -11.94
C GLU A 102 -17.50 -1.15 -12.83
N THR A 103 -16.30 -0.81 -13.31
CA THR A 103 -15.48 -1.73 -14.13
C THR A 103 -15.16 -3.02 -13.37
N MET A 104 -14.82 -2.93 -12.08
CA MET A 104 -14.55 -4.09 -11.25
C MET A 104 -15.81 -4.93 -10.99
N GLU A 105 -16.97 -4.30 -10.82
CA GLU A 105 -18.24 -4.99 -10.61
C GLU A 105 -18.71 -5.70 -11.88
N GLN A 106 -18.62 -5.05 -13.05
CA GLN A 106 -18.90 -5.65 -14.35
C GLN A 106 -18.02 -6.88 -14.60
N ARG A 107 -16.72 -6.77 -14.30
CA ARG A 107 -15.84 -7.93 -14.38
C ARG A 107 -16.26 -9.01 -13.40
N ARG A 108 -16.57 -8.67 -12.15
CA ARG A 108 -16.98 -9.63 -11.11
C ARG A 108 -18.21 -10.42 -11.53
N THR A 109 -19.22 -9.76 -12.07
CA THR A 109 -20.47 -10.41 -12.49
C THR A 109 -20.32 -11.21 -13.78
N GLY A 110 -19.48 -10.75 -14.72
CA GLY A 110 -19.18 -11.46 -15.97
C GLY A 110 -18.11 -12.55 -15.90
N PHE A 111 -17.33 -12.61 -14.80
CA PHE A 111 -16.13 -13.46 -14.73
C PHE A 111 -16.42 -14.94 -14.96
N ALA A 112 -17.52 -15.46 -14.41
CA ALA A 112 -17.87 -16.87 -14.50
C ALA A 112 -18.17 -17.35 -15.94
N SER A 113 -18.51 -16.42 -16.85
CA SER A 113 -18.81 -16.72 -18.25
C SER A 113 -17.66 -16.42 -19.21
N MET A 114 -16.54 -15.87 -18.74
CA MET A 114 -15.40 -15.51 -19.59
C MET A 114 -14.57 -16.75 -19.96
N ASN A 115 -14.16 -16.86 -21.22
CA ASN A 115 -13.06 -17.76 -21.59
C ASN A 115 -11.69 -17.14 -21.22
N ALA A 116 -10.60 -17.86 -21.45
CA ALA A 116 -9.25 -17.39 -21.10
C ALA A 116 -8.83 -16.11 -21.84
N ALA A 117 -9.20 -15.96 -23.11
CA ALA A 117 -8.89 -14.76 -23.89
C ALA A 117 -9.67 -13.54 -23.39
N ASP A 118 -10.97 -13.71 -23.10
CA ASP A 118 -11.82 -12.64 -22.56
C ASP A 118 -11.36 -12.21 -21.16
N ASN A 119 -10.94 -13.18 -20.33
CA ASN A 119 -10.36 -12.89 -19.03
C ASN A 119 -9.10 -12.02 -19.18
N MET A 120 -8.21 -12.34 -20.12
CA MET A 120 -7.04 -11.51 -20.36
C MET A 120 -7.39 -10.12 -20.89
N GLN A 121 -8.36 -10.03 -21.81
CA GLN A 121 -8.84 -8.75 -22.32
C GLN A 121 -9.43 -7.88 -21.20
N SER A 122 -10.11 -8.47 -20.21
CA SER A 122 -10.68 -7.72 -19.08
C SER A 122 -9.61 -6.98 -18.24
N TYR A 123 -8.41 -7.56 -18.11
CA TYR A 123 -7.30 -6.87 -17.43
C TYR A 123 -6.76 -5.69 -18.24
N ALA A 124 -6.65 -5.85 -19.56
CA ALA A 124 -6.24 -4.76 -20.44
C ALA A 124 -7.23 -3.59 -20.36
N GLN A 125 -8.53 -3.87 -20.37
CA GLN A 125 -9.58 -2.85 -20.23
C GLN A 125 -9.53 -2.14 -18.89
N ILE A 126 -9.31 -2.87 -17.78
CA ILE A 126 -9.12 -2.26 -16.46
C ILE A 126 -7.90 -1.32 -16.46
N ALA A 127 -6.78 -1.76 -17.03
CA ALA A 127 -5.57 -0.95 -17.08
C ALA A 127 -5.76 0.33 -17.92
N GLU A 128 -6.41 0.21 -19.08
CA GLU A 128 -6.75 1.34 -19.94
C GLU A 128 -7.67 2.34 -19.21
N LYS A 129 -8.74 1.84 -18.60
CA LYS A 129 -9.68 2.62 -17.79
C LYS A 129 -8.95 3.38 -16.68
N HIS A 130 -8.06 2.68 -15.96
CA HIS A 130 -7.28 3.29 -14.89
C HIS A 130 -6.33 4.38 -15.41
N ALA A 131 -5.69 4.16 -16.55
CA ALA A 131 -4.82 5.17 -17.16
C ALA A 131 -5.60 6.43 -17.56
N GLN A 132 -6.79 6.28 -18.16
CA GLN A 132 -7.67 7.41 -18.50
C GLN A 132 -8.11 8.18 -17.25
N ASP A 133 -8.51 7.47 -16.19
CA ASP A 133 -8.91 8.08 -14.93
C ASP A 133 -7.73 8.84 -14.28
N MET A 134 -6.52 8.29 -14.32
CA MET A 134 -5.31 8.98 -13.84
C MET A 134 -4.93 10.21 -14.69
N GLN A 135 -5.15 10.19 -16.00
CA GLN A 135 -4.93 11.37 -16.85
C GLN A 135 -5.87 12.52 -16.49
N LYS A 136 -7.17 12.22 -16.22
CA LYS A 136 -8.13 13.24 -15.75
C LYS A 136 -7.67 13.84 -14.42
N LEU A 137 -7.28 12.98 -13.48
CA LEU A 137 -6.82 13.40 -12.16
C LEU A 137 -5.55 14.27 -12.23
N ALA A 138 -4.59 13.88 -13.06
CA ALA A 138 -3.37 14.66 -13.28
C ALA A 138 -3.67 16.04 -13.90
N THR A 139 -4.64 16.11 -14.81
CA THR A 139 -5.05 17.36 -15.45
C THR A 139 -5.67 18.34 -14.45
N THR A 140 -6.62 17.89 -13.62
CA THR A 140 -7.23 18.76 -12.60
C THR A 140 -6.27 19.12 -11.49
N PHE A 141 -5.37 18.19 -11.10
CA PHE A 141 -4.32 18.50 -10.13
C PHE A 141 -3.35 19.58 -10.65
N LYS A 142 -2.99 19.57 -11.94
CA LYS A 142 -2.13 20.59 -12.53
C LYS A 142 -2.74 21.99 -12.40
N ALA A 143 -4.05 22.12 -12.58
CA ALA A 143 -4.76 23.39 -12.40
C ALA A 143 -4.70 23.84 -10.93
N LEU A 144 -5.05 22.95 -9.99
CA LEU A 144 -4.97 23.22 -8.56
C LEU A 144 -3.55 23.61 -8.11
N TYR A 145 -2.54 22.86 -8.54
CA TYR A 145 -1.13 23.15 -8.24
C TYR A 145 -0.68 24.50 -8.81
N GLY A 146 -1.19 24.90 -9.97
CA GLY A 146 -0.95 26.23 -10.54
C GLY A 146 -1.41 27.38 -9.64
N ALA A 147 -2.53 27.19 -8.94
CA ALA A 147 -3.12 28.16 -8.01
C ALA A 147 -2.47 28.17 -6.60
N MET A 148 -1.52 27.27 -6.33
CA MET A 148 -0.81 27.18 -5.05
C MET A 148 0.34 28.18 -4.92
N SER A 149 0.56 28.67 -3.69
CA SER A 149 1.78 29.41 -3.34
C SER A 149 3.01 28.49 -3.39
N ASP A 150 4.21 29.06 -3.45
CA ASP A 150 5.46 28.27 -3.52
C ASP A 150 5.64 27.34 -2.31
N ASP A 151 5.23 27.77 -1.12
CA ASP A 151 5.30 26.92 0.07
C ASP A 151 4.24 25.82 0.08
N GLN A 152 3.03 26.09 -0.43
CA GLN A 152 2.02 25.05 -0.63
C GLN A 152 2.48 24.02 -1.68
N LYS A 153 3.13 24.47 -2.77
CA LYS A 153 3.71 23.59 -3.80
C LYS A 153 4.75 22.64 -3.22
N LYS A 154 5.71 23.15 -2.43
CA LYS A 154 6.70 22.31 -1.72
C LYS A 154 6.04 21.28 -0.81
N ASN A 155 5.00 21.67 -0.09
CA ASN A 155 4.22 20.77 0.77
C ASN A 155 3.48 19.70 -0.06
N ALA A 156 2.83 20.10 -1.16
CA ALA A 156 2.18 19.17 -2.08
C ALA A 156 3.18 18.15 -2.62
N ASP A 157 4.35 18.59 -3.08
CA ASP A 157 5.42 17.71 -3.55
C ASP A 157 5.84 16.68 -2.49
N ALA A 158 5.92 17.08 -1.22
CA ALA A 158 6.24 16.17 -0.12
C ALA A 158 5.13 15.14 0.12
N VAL A 159 3.86 15.59 0.17
CA VAL A 159 2.68 14.74 0.36
C VAL A 159 2.60 13.65 -0.73
N PHE A 160 2.86 14.01 -2.00
CA PHE A 160 2.80 13.05 -3.11
C PHE A 160 4.05 12.16 -3.23
N ARG A 161 5.23 12.60 -2.79
CA ARG A 161 6.43 11.74 -2.73
C ARG A 161 6.31 10.65 -1.67
N GLU A 162 5.78 10.96 -0.49
CA GLU A 162 5.58 9.98 0.58
C GLU A 162 4.66 8.83 0.12
N HIS A 163 3.63 9.16 -0.66
CA HIS A 163 2.69 8.16 -1.18
C HIS A 163 3.28 7.25 -2.27
N GLY A 164 4.26 7.74 -3.04
CA GLY A 164 4.95 6.95 -4.06
C GLY A 164 6.09 6.07 -3.55
N ALA A 165 6.54 6.29 -2.30
CA ALA A 165 7.77 5.69 -1.76
C ALA A 165 7.56 4.40 -0.95
N HIS A 166 6.37 3.78 -0.96
CA HIS A 166 6.16 2.51 -0.26
C HIS A 166 7.14 1.43 -0.78
N PRO A 167 8.12 0.98 0.03
CA PRO A 167 9.04 -0.07 -0.38
C PRO A 167 8.24 -1.36 -0.54
N ARG A 168 8.32 -2.00 -1.71
CA ARG A 168 7.84 -3.38 -1.82
C ARG A 168 8.70 -4.25 -0.91
N HIS A 169 8.15 -4.59 0.25
CA HIS A 169 8.75 -5.51 1.19
C HIS A 169 8.60 -6.94 0.63
N GLY A 170 9.39 -7.24 -0.40
CA GLY A 170 9.64 -8.61 -0.82
C GLY A 170 10.75 -9.17 0.06
N LYS A 171 10.40 -9.91 1.11
CA LYS A 171 11.34 -10.87 1.65
C LYS A 171 11.57 -11.92 0.57
N VAL A 172 12.71 -11.84 -0.10
CA VAL A 172 13.25 -12.95 -0.85
C VAL A 172 13.87 -13.86 0.19
N ASP A 173 13.07 -14.76 0.74
CA ASP A 173 13.61 -15.93 1.44
C ASP A 173 14.26 -16.79 0.34
N ARG A 174 15.59 -16.88 0.40
CA ARG A 174 16.43 -17.72 -0.46
C ARG A 174 16.80 -18.98 0.31
#